data_AF-A0A2V9TC61-F1
#
_entry.id   AF-A0A2V9TC61-F1
#
_cell.length_a   1.000
_cell.length_b   1.000
_cell.length_c   1.000
_cell.angle_alpha   90.00
_cell.angle_beta   90.00
_cell.angle_gamma   90.00
#
_symmetry.space_group_name_H-M   'P 1'
#
loop_
_entity.id
_entity.type
_entity.pdbx_description
1 polymer ?
#
loop_
_entity_poly.entity_id
_entity_poly.type
_entity_poly.pdbx_seq_one_letter_code
_entity_poly.pdbx_strand_id
1 'polypeptide(L)'
;MSAVAAEAVCEVASPTAALSIPHVAQTPELNTDPHSATWSHAASAWIEKDCTHQINYPKLKTEVRGFWTGSDLYLLFICPYHDLNLWLPADNGKDRLKLWDRDVIEFFLGDDWTDIKHYREFEIAPTGDWVDLAIDLNKESYDANWNSGWQRQARIDEKNHVWYA
;
A
#
# COMPACT_ATOMS: atom_id res chain seq x y z
N MET A 1 -29.76 -11.77 -14.20
CA MET A 1 -28.55 -11.35 -13.47
C MET A 1 -27.54 -10.99 -14.54
N SER A 2 -27.33 -9.71 -14.81
CA SER A 2 -26.29 -9.30 -15.76
C SER A 2 -24.95 -9.57 -15.10
N ALA A 3 -24.14 -10.44 -15.72
CA ALA A 3 -22.73 -10.51 -15.40
C ALA A 3 -22.14 -9.12 -15.64
N VAL A 4 -21.66 -8.47 -14.58
CA VAL A 4 -20.83 -7.29 -14.72
C VAL A 4 -19.57 -7.78 -15.44
N ALA A 5 -19.37 -7.34 -16.68
CA ALA A 5 -18.12 -7.63 -17.37
C ALA A 5 -16.99 -7.05 -16.51
N ALA A 6 -15.91 -7.81 -16.33
CA ALA A 6 -14.71 -7.28 -15.70
C ALA A 6 -14.31 -6.00 -16.47
N GLU A 7 -14.03 -4.93 -15.73
CA GLU A 7 -13.55 -3.70 -16.35
C GLU A 7 -12.27 -3.99 -17.14
N ALA A 8 -12.09 -3.27 -18.25
CA ALA A 8 -10.87 -3.40 -19.03
C ALA A 8 -9.67 -3.00 -18.14
N VAL A 9 -8.62 -3.82 -18.16
CA VAL A 9 -7.37 -3.53 -17.44
C VAL A 9 -6.84 -2.17 -17.91
N CYS A 10 -6.54 -1.29 -16.97
CA CYS A 10 -5.96 0.01 -17.27
C CYS A 10 -4.64 -0.13 -18.02
N GLU A 11 -4.51 0.58 -19.14
CA GLU A 11 -3.25 0.68 -19.87
C GLU A 11 -2.35 1.72 -19.20
N VAL A 12 -1.12 1.32 -18.87
CA VAL A 12 -0.12 2.23 -18.29
C VAL A 12 0.43 3.15 -19.38
N ALA A 13 0.10 4.43 -19.32
CA ALA A 13 0.66 5.45 -20.21
C ALA A 13 1.95 6.05 -19.64
N SER A 14 2.95 6.29 -20.51
CA SER A 14 4.18 7.01 -20.14
C SER A 14 4.07 8.52 -20.37
N PRO A 15 4.70 9.36 -19.54
CA PRO A 15 5.49 8.99 -18.36
C PRO A 15 4.61 8.61 -17.16
N THR A 16 5.07 7.66 -16.36
CA THR A 16 4.46 7.32 -15.07
C THR A 16 4.90 8.30 -13.99
N ALA A 17 4.11 8.40 -12.91
CA ALA A 17 4.54 9.11 -11.72
C ALA A 17 5.79 8.44 -11.13
N ALA A 18 6.73 9.25 -10.64
CA ALA A 18 7.95 8.77 -10.01
C ALA A 18 8.17 9.50 -8.67
N LEU A 19 8.62 8.76 -7.67
CA LEU A 19 9.02 9.28 -6.36
C LEU A 19 10.41 8.76 -6.04
N SER A 20 11.37 9.67 -5.84
CA SER A 20 12.67 9.33 -5.26
C SER A 20 12.62 9.58 -3.76
N ILE A 21 12.92 8.55 -2.98
CA ILE A 21 12.91 8.61 -1.52
C ILE A 21 14.35 8.66 -0.96
N PRO A 22 14.60 9.46 0.09
CA PRO A 22 15.95 9.66 0.60
C PRO A 22 16.42 8.49 1.48
N HIS A 23 17.74 8.35 1.56
CA HIS A 23 18.37 7.50 2.57
C HIS A 23 18.41 8.23 3.92
N VAL A 24 18.03 7.53 4.99
CA VAL A 24 18.15 7.97 6.39
C VAL A 24 19.14 7.04 7.10
N ALA A 25 20.15 7.62 7.75
CA ALA A 25 21.25 6.85 8.31
C ALA A 25 20.87 6.00 9.54
N GLN A 26 19.82 6.40 10.27
CA GLN A 26 19.33 5.68 11.45
C GLN A 26 18.08 4.89 11.08
N THR A 27 17.87 3.76 11.76
CA THR A 27 16.66 2.93 11.65
C THR A 27 15.71 3.29 12.79
N PRO A 28 14.71 4.18 12.57
CA PRO A 28 13.77 4.58 13.60
C PRO A 28 12.72 3.49 13.85
N GLU A 29 12.03 3.58 15.00
CA GLU A 29 10.83 2.78 15.21
C GLU A 29 9.69 3.23 14.27
N LEU A 30 9.02 2.24 13.68
CA LEU A 30 7.84 2.45 12.86
C LEU A 30 6.70 3.05 13.70
N ASN A 31 5.99 4.04 13.17
CA ASN A 31 4.78 4.59 13.78
C ASN A 31 3.88 5.27 12.73
N THR A 32 2.60 5.44 13.07
CA THR A 32 1.57 6.06 12.20
C THR A 32 1.33 7.55 12.47
N ASP A 33 2.23 8.24 13.17
CA ASP A 33 2.10 9.68 13.43
C ASP A 33 2.88 10.46 12.36
N PRO A 34 2.20 11.11 11.39
CA PRO A 34 2.86 11.88 10.34
C PRO A 34 3.64 13.10 10.85
N HIS A 35 3.48 13.48 12.12
CA HIS A 35 4.21 14.59 12.75
C HIS A 35 5.41 14.12 13.59
N SER A 36 5.66 12.82 13.67
CA SER A 36 6.80 12.28 14.42
C SER A 36 8.13 12.55 13.70
N ALA A 37 9.22 12.51 14.46
CA ALA A 37 10.57 12.68 13.93
C ALA A 37 10.95 11.60 12.91
N THR A 38 10.32 10.42 12.94
CA THR A 38 10.51 9.34 11.96
C THR A 38 10.27 9.82 10.53
N TRP A 39 9.26 10.67 10.32
CA TRP A 39 8.82 11.08 8.98
C TRP A 39 9.34 12.45 8.54
N SER A 40 10.14 13.15 9.36
CA SER A 40 10.57 14.53 9.07
C SER A 40 11.47 14.66 7.85
N HIS A 41 12.12 13.56 7.43
CA HIS A 41 12.99 13.50 6.27
C HIS A 41 12.41 12.69 5.11
N ALA A 42 11.18 12.20 5.22
CA ALA A 42 10.56 11.43 4.16
C ALA A 42 10.26 12.31 2.93
N ALA A 43 10.44 11.77 1.73
CA ALA A 43 9.85 12.38 0.54
C ALA A 43 8.38 11.98 0.42
N SER A 44 7.56 12.79 -0.25
CA SER A 44 6.14 12.50 -0.43
C SER A 44 5.65 12.57 -1.87
N ALA A 45 4.61 11.80 -2.14
CA ALA A 45 3.80 11.85 -3.36
C ALA A 45 2.31 11.74 -2.99
N TRP A 46 1.44 11.91 -3.98
CA TRP A 46 0.00 11.82 -3.79
C TRP A 46 -0.64 10.83 -4.76
N ILE A 47 -1.56 10.03 -4.25
CA ILE A 47 -2.47 9.18 -5.02
C ILE A 47 -3.84 9.86 -4.99
N GLU A 48 -4.30 10.35 -6.14
CA GLU A 48 -5.57 11.08 -6.27
C GLU A 48 -6.34 10.73 -7.54
N LYS A 49 -5.89 9.74 -8.31
CA LYS A 49 -6.48 9.38 -9.61
C LYS A 49 -6.77 7.90 -9.69
N ASP A 50 -7.73 7.54 -10.54
CA ASP A 50 -7.91 6.16 -10.96
C ASP A 50 -6.75 5.69 -11.85
N CYS A 51 -6.71 4.38 -12.16
CA CYS A 51 -5.64 3.82 -12.97
C CYS A 51 -5.62 4.30 -14.43
N THR A 52 -6.72 4.88 -14.95
CA THR A 52 -6.74 5.51 -16.27
C THR A 52 -6.17 6.93 -16.27
N HIS A 53 -5.96 7.51 -15.09
CA HIS A 53 -5.64 8.92 -14.85
C HIS A 53 -6.67 9.93 -15.39
N GLN A 54 -7.88 9.49 -15.75
CA GLN A 54 -8.95 10.34 -16.27
C GLN A 54 -9.87 10.84 -15.15
N ILE A 55 -10.01 10.06 -14.08
CA ILE A 55 -10.89 10.37 -12.95
C ILE A 55 -10.02 10.80 -11.76
N ASN A 56 -10.36 11.96 -11.18
CA ASN A 56 -9.71 12.46 -9.97
C ASN A 56 -10.63 12.24 -8.75
N TYR A 57 -10.02 11.87 -7.63
CA TYR A 57 -10.66 11.71 -6.32
C TYR A 57 -10.05 12.71 -5.31
N PRO A 58 -10.28 14.03 -5.48
CA PRO A 58 -9.62 15.06 -4.66
C PRO A 58 -9.94 14.94 -3.16
N LYS A 59 -11.07 14.31 -2.80
CA LYS A 59 -11.46 14.07 -1.40
C LYS A 59 -10.81 12.83 -0.78
N LEU A 60 -10.27 11.93 -1.61
CA LEU A 60 -9.53 10.72 -1.22
C LEU A 60 -8.05 10.86 -1.58
N LYS A 61 -7.53 12.11 -1.59
CA LYS A 61 -6.14 12.40 -1.91
C LYS A 61 -5.24 11.82 -0.83
N THR A 62 -4.73 10.62 -1.09
CA THR A 62 -3.83 9.90 -0.18
C THR A 62 -2.42 10.44 -0.35
N GLU A 63 -1.78 10.84 0.75
CA GLU A 63 -0.35 11.16 0.76
C GLU A 63 0.42 9.87 1.05
N VAL A 64 1.46 9.61 0.25
CA VAL A 64 2.44 8.54 0.50
C VAL A 64 3.74 9.22 0.88
N ARG A 65 4.31 8.83 2.02
CA ARG A 65 5.65 9.24 2.45
C ARG A 65 6.58 8.06 2.42
N GLY A 66 7.84 8.27 2.04
CA GLY A 66 8.83 7.21 2.08
C GLY A 66 10.26 7.69 2.28
N PHE A 67 11.06 6.81 2.86
CA PHE A 67 12.50 6.87 2.98
C PHE A 67 13.04 5.44 3.12
N TRP A 68 14.34 5.25 2.99
CA TRP A 68 14.98 3.95 3.22
C TRP A 68 16.20 4.09 4.13
N THR A 69 16.56 3.01 4.79
CA THR A 69 17.74 2.90 5.65
C THR A 69 18.67 1.82 5.10
N GLY A 70 19.79 1.56 5.76
CA GLY A 70 20.66 0.46 5.35
C GLY A 70 19.99 -0.93 5.35
N SER A 71 18.86 -1.10 6.04
CA SER A 71 18.16 -2.38 6.21
C SER A 71 16.71 -2.39 5.71
N ASP A 72 16.02 -1.25 5.71
CA ASP A 72 14.56 -1.22 5.59
C ASP A 72 14.08 -0.15 4.61
N LEU A 73 12.93 -0.42 3.99
CA LEU A 73 12.12 0.55 3.25
C LEU A 73 10.94 0.96 4.13
N TYR A 74 10.80 2.25 4.39
CA TYR A 74 9.69 2.81 5.17
C TYR A 74 8.69 3.49 4.25
N LEU A 75 7.41 3.18 4.46
CA LEU A 75 6.28 3.83 3.81
C LEU A 75 5.26 4.24 4.88
N LEU A 76 4.66 5.41 4.71
CA LEU A 76 3.49 5.86 5.46
C LEU A 76 2.43 6.31 4.47
N PHE A 77 1.23 5.79 4.64
CA PHE A 77 0.06 6.20 3.87
C PHE A 77 -0.87 6.99 4.78
N ILE A 78 -1.32 8.14 4.30
CA ILE A 78 -2.27 9.01 4.99
C ILE A 78 -3.50 9.09 4.10
N CYS A 79 -4.54 8.35 4.48
CA CYS A 79 -5.66 8.01 3.61
C CYS A 79 -6.96 8.65 4.09
N PRO A 80 -7.37 9.82 3.56
CA PRO A 80 -8.69 10.36 3.81
C PRO A 80 -9.78 9.40 3.33
N TYR A 81 -10.88 9.30 4.06
CA TYR A 81 -12.00 8.45 3.68
C TYR A 81 -13.36 9.13 3.91
N HIS A 82 -14.39 8.64 3.21
CA HIS A 82 -15.78 9.03 3.47
C HIS A 82 -16.45 8.01 4.40
N ASP A 83 -16.48 6.77 3.94
CA ASP A 83 -16.94 5.59 4.67
C ASP A 83 -15.86 4.51 4.53
N LEU A 84 -15.78 3.59 5.49
CA LEU A 84 -14.87 2.45 5.43
C LEU A 84 -15.64 1.14 5.26
N ASN A 85 -15.34 0.44 4.19
CA ASN A 85 -15.74 -0.93 3.91
C ASN A 85 -14.71 -1.88 4.54
N LEU A 86 -14.97 -2.32 5.76
CA LEU A 86 -14.00 -3.07 6.58
C LEU A 86 -14.30 -4.57 6.69
N TRP A 87 -13.24 -5.36 6.89
CA TRP A 87 -13.37 -6.74 7.36
C TRP A 87 -13.56 -6.73 8.88
N LEU A 88 -14.77 -7.09 9.33
CA LEU A 88 -15.09 -7.17 10.76
C LEU A 88 -15.60 -8.58 11.13
N PRO A 89 -15.19 -9.11 12.30
CA PRO A 89 -14.19 -8.55 13.20
C PRO A 89 -12.78 -8.58 12.57
N ALA A 90 -11.96 -7.58 12.91
CA ALA A 90 -10.57 -7.53 12.51
C ALA A 90 -9.80 -8.73 13.08
N ASP A 91 -8.88 -9.30 12.30
CA ASP A 91 -8.00 -10.38 12.72
C ASP A 91 -6.59 -10.13 12.17
N ASN A 92 -5.89 -9.20 12.81
CA ASN A 92 -4.52 -8.78 12.44
C ASN A 92 -3.42 -9.65 13.08
N GLY A 93 -3.80 -10.73 13.78
CA GLY A 93 -2.88 -11.71 14.35
C GLY A 93 -2.37 -12.75 13.36
N LYS A 94 -2.93 -12.76 12.14
CA LYS A 94 -2.58 -13.68 11.04
C LYS A 94 -2.90 -13.03 9.69
N ASP A 95 -2.43 -13.66 8.64
CA ASP A 95 -2.61 -13.22 7.27
C ASP A 95 -4.09 -13.35 6.85
N ARG A 96 -4.55 -12.40 6.04
CA ARG A 96 -5.88 -12.41 5.41
C ARG A 96 -5.73 -12.22 3.91
N LEU A 97 -5.85 -13.30 3.16
CA LEU A 97 -5.93 -13.23 1.70
C LEU A 97 -7.18 -12.44 1.26
N LYS A 98 -7.08 -11.77 0.11
CA LYS A 98 -8.16 -10.98 -0.53
C LYS A 98 -8.52 -9.69 0.20
N LEU A 99 -7.53 -8.92 0.66
CA LEU A 99 -7.85 -7.60 1.24
C LEU A 99 -8.40 -6.65 0.19
N TRP A 100 -7.98 -6.79 -1.07
CA TRP A 100 -8.48 -6.06 -2.25
C TRP A 100 -10.01 -6.09 -2.47
N ASP A 101 -10.74 -7.01 -1.85
CA ASP A 101 -12.21 -7.02 -1.89
C ASP A 101 -12.85 -5.88 -1.05
N ARG A 102 -12.04 -5.13 -0.28
CA ARG A 102 -12.44 -4.07 0.67
C ARG A 102 -11.41 -2.93 0.69
N ASP A 103 -11.60 -1.92 1.54
CA ASP A 103 -10.62 -0.83 1.66
C ASP A 103 -9.26 -1.38 2.12
N VAL A 104 -8.23 -1.08 1.33
CA VAL A 104 -6.87 -1.60 1.47
C VAL A 104 -5.87 -0.60 0.90
N ILE A 105 -4.65 -0.61 1.43
CA ILE A 105 -3.47 -0.10 0.72
C ILE A 105 -2.66 -1.30 0.24
N GLU A 106 -2.26 -1.24 -1.02
CA GLU A 106 -1.41 -2.25 -1.66
C GLU A 106 -0.08 -1.59 -2.08
N PHE A 107 1.02 -2.28 -1.79
CA PHE A 107 2.35 -1.91 -2.23
C PHE A 107 2.98 -3.07 -3.01
N PHE A 108 3.41 -2.76 -4.24
CA PHE A 108 4.00 -3.71 -5.17
C PHE A 108 5.50 -3.41 -5.29
N LEU A 109 6.34 -4.40 -5.00
CA LEU A 109 7.80 -4.27 -5.00
C LEU A 109 8.45 -5.23 -5.99
N GLY A 110 8.97 -4.70 -7.09
CA GLY A 110 9.86 -5.44 -7.99
C GLY A 110 11.29 -5.45 -7.46
N ASP A 111 11.66 -6.49 -6.72
CA ASP A 111 13.00 -6.70 -6.14
C ASP A 111 13.90 -7.58 -7.02
N ASP A 112 13.34 -8.29 -8.00
CA ASP A 112 14.09 -9.08 -8.99
C ASP A 112 14.45 -8.23 -10.22
N TRP A 113 15.69 -7.71 -10.23
CA TRP A 113 16.23 -6.91 -11.33
C TRP A 113 16.48 -7.72 -12.62
N THR A 114 16.40 -9.05 -12.57
CA THR A 114 16.61 -9.94 -13.71
C THR A 114 15.30 -10.39 -14.35
N ASP A 115 14.25 -10.52 -13.55
CA ASP A 115 12.91 -10.90 -14.00
C ASP A 115 11.83 -10.12 -13.25
N ILE A 116 11.37 -9.03 -13.87
CA ILE A 116 10.33 -8.15 -13.31
C ILE A 116 8.96 -8.83 -13.14
N LYS A 117 8.77 -10.05 -13.66
CA LYS A 117 7.56 -10.85 -13.44
C LYS A 117 7.55 -11.54 -12.10
N HIS A 118 8.67 -11.54 -11.39
CA HIS A 118 8.74 -11.86 -9.96
C HIS A 118 8.74 -10.56 -9.16
N TYR A 119 7.77 -10.43 -8.26
CA TYR A 119 7.67 -9.28 -7.37
C TYR A 119 6.93 -9.67 -6.09
N ARG A 120 6.89 -8.74 -5.15
CA ARG A 120 6.20 -8.88 -3.87
C ARG A 120 5.01 -7.95 -3.80
N GLU A 121 3.93 -8.42 -3.20
CA GLU A 121 2.77 -7.60 -2.84
C GLU A 121 2.67 -7.54 -1.32
N PHE A 122 2.33 -6.37 -0.82
CA PHE A 122 2.07 -6.10 0.59
C PHE A 122 0.75 -5.36 0.69
N GLU A 123 -0.19 -5.93 1.45
CA GLU A 123 -1.52 -5.38 1.60
C GLU A 123 -1.83 -5.15 3.07
N ILE A 124 -2.46 -4.03 3.37
CA ILE A 124 -2.90 -3.70 4.72
C ILE A 124 -4.24 -2.96 4.71
N ALA A 125 -5.18 -3.49 5.49
CA ALA A 125 -6.50 -2.89 5.69
C ALA A 125 -6.45 -1.80 6.77
N PRO A 126 -7.44 -0.88 6.83
CA PRO A 126 -7.53 0.12 7.89
C PRO A 126 -7.54 -0.44 9.31
N THR A 127 -8.00 -1.69 9.48
CA THR A 127 -8.03 -2.42 10.75
C THR A 127 -6.70 -3.11 11.10
N GLY A 128 -5.72 -3.05 10.21
CA GLY A 128 -4.41 -3.68 10.36
C GLY A 128 -4.37 -5.15 9.98
N ASP A 129 -5.47 -5.74 9.50
CA ASP A 129 -5.44 -7.02 8.78
C ASP A 129 -4.49 -6.88 7.58
N TRP A 130 -3.69 -7.89 7.30
CA TRP A 130 -2.59 -7.79 6.35
C TRP A 130 -2.39 -9.10 5.58
N VAL A 131 -1.73 -9.02 4.43
CA VAL A 131 -1.17 -10.17 3.71
C VAL A 131 0.07 -9.73 2.94
N ASP A 132 1.03 -10.65 2.76
CA ASP A 132 2.15 -10.49 1.87
C ASP A 132 2.23 -11.68 0.90
N LEU A 133 2.54 -11.40 -0.36
CA LEU A 133 2.49 -12.39 -1.43
C LEU A 133 3.79 -12.36 -2.24
N ALA A 134 4.29 -13.55 -2.57
CA ALA A 134 5.34 -13.72 -3.56
C ALA A 134 4.71 -14.05 -4.92
N ILE A 135 4.82 -13.14 -5.88
CA ILE A 135 4.18 -13.27 -7.19
C ILE A 135 5.15 -13.86 -8.22
N ASP A 136 4.64 -14.76 -9.06
CA ASP A 136 5.32 -15.28 -10.25
C ASP A 136 4.36 -15.26 -11.45
N LEU A 137 4.45 -14.21 -12.26
CA LEU A 137 3.65 -14.06 -13.47
C LEU A 137 4.12 -14.94 -14.62
N ASN A 138 5.30 -15.57 -14.56
CA ASN A 138 5.68 -16.58 -15.57
C ASN A 138 4.84 -17.85 -15.40
N LYS A 139 4.33 -18.10 -14.20
CA LYS A 139 3.46 -19.23 -13.86
C LYS A 139 2.01 -18.85 -13.59
N GLU A 140 1.68 -17.56 -13.71
CA GLU A 140 0.36 -17.00 -13.34
C GLU A 140 -0.05 -17.42 -11.90
N SER A 141 0.89 -17.31 -10.97
CA SER A 141 0.72 -17.83 -9.60
C SER A 141 1.23 -16.86 -8.54
N TYR A 142 0.77 -17.05 -7.31
CA TYR A 142 1.29 -16.39 -6.12
C TYR A 142 1.47 -17.42 -4.98
N ASP A 143 2.44 -17.18 -4.11
CA ASP A 143 2.59 -17.90 -2.84
C ASP A 143 2.17 -17.01 -1.67
N ALA A 144 1.04 -17.38 -1.07
CA ALA A 144 0.48 -16.72 0.12
C ALA A 144 0.99 -17.31 1.45
N ASN A 145 1.93 -18.27 1.41
CA ASN A 145 2.64 -18.73 2.61
C ASN A 145 4.03 -18.12 2.73
N TRP A 146 4.47 -17.36 1.73
CA TRP A 146 5.67 -16.56 1.84
C TRP A 146 5.49 -15.56 2.97
N ASN A 147 6.52 -15.38 3.79
CA ASN A 147 6.49 -14.44 4.90
C ASN A 147 7.69 -13.51 4.77
N SER A 148 7.40 -12.24 4.52
CA SER A 148 8.39 -11.17 4.38
C SER A 148 9.00 -10.75 5.72
N GLY A 149 8.32 -11.00 6.83
CA GLY A 149 8.66 -10.48 8.14
C GLY A 149 8.49 -8.95 8.27
N TRP A 150 7.77 -8.30 7.34
CA TRP A 150 7.62 -6.84 7.35
C TRP A 150 6.96 -6.33 8.64
N GLN A 151 7.38 -5.14 9.06
CA GLN A 151 6.71 -4.41 10.13
C GLN A 151 5.57 -3.59 9.54
N ARG A 152 4.45 -3.60 10.25
CA ARG A 152 3.19 -2.95 9.86
C ARG A 152 2.53 -2.26 11.05
N GLN A 153 1.79 -1.19 10.81
CA GLN A 153 0.87 -0.62 11.77
C GLN A 153 -0.31 -0.04 11.00
N ALA A 154 -1.51 -0.07 11.57
CA ALA A 154 -2.64 0.64 11.00
C ALA A 154 -3.39 1.37 12.11
N ARG A 155 -3.99 2.51 11.77
CA ARG A 155 -4.77 3.32 12.71
C ARG A 155 -5.88 4.06 11.98
N ILE A 156 -7.10 3.95 12.49
CA ILE A 156 -8.22 4.79 12.03
C ILE A 156 -8.34 6.00 12.97
N ASP A 157 -8.35 7.19 12.39
CA ASP A 157 -8.69 8.45 13.06
C ASP A 157 -10.10 8.87 12.62
N GLU A 158 -11.11 8.36 13.34
CA GLU A 158 -12.52 8.62 13.03
C GLU A 158 -12.87 10.11 13.09
N LYS A 159 -12.23 10.86 13.99
CA LYS A 159 -12.52 12.28 14.17
C LYS A 159 -12.13 13.09 12.94
N ASN A 160 -10.99 12.75 12.33
CA ASN A 160 -10.46 13.46 11.18
C ASN A 160 -10.83 12.79 9.84
N HIS A 161 -11.52 11.64 9.87
CA HIS A 161 -11.84 10.86 8.67
C HIS A 161 -10.58 10.50 7.85
N VAL A 162 -9.53 10.07 8.55
CA VAL A 162 -8.27 9.61 7.95
C VAL A 162 -7.90 8.27 8.57
N TRP A 163 -7.38 7.35 7.78
CA TRP A 163 -6.69 6.18 8.31
C TRP A 163 -5.24 6.15 7.83
N TYR A 164 -4.40 5.46 8.58
CA TYR A 164 -2.96 5.42 8.40
C TYR A 164 -2.50 3.98 8.28
N ALA A 165 -1.53 3.75 7.40
CA ALA A 165 -0.81 2.49 7.23
C ALA A 165 0.70 2.74 7.20
#